data_AF-A0A924DYI7-F1
#
_entry.id   AF-A0A924DYI7-F1
#
_cell.length_a   1.000
_cell.length_b   1.000
_cell.length_c   1.000
_cell.angle_alpha   90.00
_cell.angle_beta   90.00
_cell.angle_gamma   90.00
#
_symmetry.space_group_name_H-M   'P 1'
#
loop_
_entity.id
_entity.type
_entity.pdbx_description
1 polymer ?
#
loop_
_entity_poly.entity_id
_entity_poly.type
_entity_poly.pdbx_seq_one_letter_code
_entity_poly.pdbx_strand_id
1 'polypeptide(L)'
;LVGLLGTLLLPAEGPASRLTGVAFMVAVGSLLVVENRLGGILGIAFGGLGLLVGARGARGPRALVVLALAIFAVRVWLQLFLDRTNLTGYGIDLTHPYAYIGLIGGCLFVVLVAMMHQRFQARRIVLLPIGWAALVVPLLAGFLLHIEPLGAFIAGLTAVCLVWGLLRQAPEPNRLADLAAPLTGVSVTTAVLAAPWLVDMINASRGLRAGVLLAVLAVAILFMIAAMKRLPAVAQITDD
;
A
#
# COMPACT_ATOMS: atom_id res chain seq x y z
N LEU A 1 -10.76 -24.28 7.32
CA LEU A 1 -10.81 -23.96 5.87
C LEU A 1 -9.59 -23.15 5.43
N VAL A 2 -9.32 -21.98 6.03
CA VAL A 2 -8.15 -21.12 5.75
C VAL A 2 -6.82 -21.85 5.84
N GLY A 3 -6.59 -22.63 6.91
CA GLY A 3 -5.36 -23.42 7.08
C GLY A 3 -5.20 -24.57 6.07
N LEU A 4 -6.30 -25.03 5.46
CA LEU A 4 -6.34 -26.15 4.50
C LEU A 4 -6.13 -25.66 3.05
N LEU A 5 -6.52 -24.41 2.77
CA LEU A 5 -6.21 -23.71 1.51
C LEU A 5 -4.76 -23.22 1.45
N GLY A 6 -4.16 -22.86 2.60
CA GLY A 6 -2.75 -22.47 2.67
C GLY A 6 -1.76 -23.55 2.24
N THR A 7 -2.15 -24.83 2.31
CA THR A 7 -1.36 -25.98 1.83
C THR A 7 -1.61 -26.35 0.37
N LEU A 8 -2.76 -25.96 -0.20
CA LEU A 8 -3.16 -26.30 -1.58
C LEU A 8 -2.77 -25.22 -2.61
N LEU A 9 -2.39 -24.02 -2.18
CA LEU A 9 -2.04 -22.87 -3.03
C LEU A 9 -0.54 -22.77 -3.36
N LEU A 10 0.20 -23.88 -3.29
CA LEU A 10 1.65 -23.89 -3.49
C LEU A 10 1.99 -24.12 -4.98
N PRO A 11 2.74 -23.21 -5.63
CA PRO A 11 3.11 -23.35 -7.03
C PRO A 11 4.07 -24.51 -7.28
N ALA A 12 3.81 -25.26 -8.35
CA ALA A 12 4.82 -26.03 -9.06
C ALA A 12 5.54 -25.09 -10.05
N GLU A 13 6.87 -25.13 -10.09
CA GLU A 13 7.68 -24.30 -10.99
C GLU A 13 7.42 -24.67 -12.48
N GLY A 14 7.09 -23.69 -13.33
CA GLY A 14 6.79 -23.88 -14.75
C GLY A 14 5.71 -22.92 -15.30
N PRO A 15 5.18 -23.11 -16.54
CA PRO A 15 4.00 -22.38 -17.05
C PRO A 15 2.75 -22.50 -16.14
N ALA A 16 2.77 -23.47 -15.21
CA ALA A 16 1.85 -23.59 -14.08
C ALA A 16 1.89 -22.42 -13.08
N SER A 17 2.95 -21.60 -13.06
CA SER A 17 3.10 -20.43 -12.17
C SER A 17 2.07 -19.33 -12.43
N ARG A 18 1.70 -19.08 -13.69
CA ARG A 18 0.65 -18.09 -14.03
C ARG A 18 -0.74 -18.55 -13.57
N LEU A 19 -1.04 -19.83 -13.77
CA LEU A 19 -2.25 -20.47 -13.27
C LEU A 19 -2.31 -20.44 -11.74
N THR A 20 -1.18 -20.61 -11.07
CA THR A 20 -1.10 -20.52 -9.61
C THR A 20 -1.38 -19.11 -9.09
N GLY A 21 -0.88 -18.07 -9.76
CA GLY A 21 -1.18 -16.67 -9.39
C GLY A 21 -2.67 -16.33 -9.52
N VAL A 22 -3.31 -16.76 -10.60
CA VAL A 22 -4.76 -16.57 -10.79
C VAL A 22 -5.56 -17.37 -9.77
N ALA A 23 -5.22 -18.65 -9.56
CA ALA A 23 -5.87 -19.48 -8.54
C ALA A 23 -5.74 -18.88 -7.14
N PHE A 24 -4.57 -18.32 -6.81
CA PHE A 24 -4.36 -17.59 -5.56
C PHE A 24 -5.24 -16.35 -5.47
N MET A 25 -5.33 -15.53 -6.52
CA MET A 25 -6.24 -14.37 -6.53
C MET A 25 -7.69 -14.77 -6.29
N VAL A 26 -8.15 -15.82 -6.99
CA VAL A 26 -9.51 -16.32 -6.84
C VAL A 26 -9.73 -16.85 -5.42
N ALA A 27 -8.77 -17.59 -4.85
CA ALA A 27 -8.88 -18.12 -3.50
C ALA A 27 -8.91 -17.02 -2.43
N VAL A 28 -7.99 -16.06 -2.50
CA VAL A 28 -7.94 -14.91 -1.57
C VAL A 28 -9.19 -14.04 -1.73
N GLY A 29 -9.61 -13.75 -2.96
CA GLY A 29 -10.82 -13.00 -3.25
C GLY A 29 -12.08 -13.68 -2.72
N SER A 30 -12.21 -14.99 -2.95
CA SER A 30 -13.33 -15.79 -2.41
C SER A 30 -13.32 -15.80 -0.89
N LEU A 31 -12.14 -15.94 -0.28
CA LEU A 31 -12.01 -15.92 1.17
C LEU A 31 -12.39 -14.55 1.75
N LEU A 32 -11.94 -13.45 1.15
CA LEU A 32 -12.36 -12.10 1.54
C LEU A 32 -13.88 -11.94 1.49
N VAL A 33 -14.54 -12.44 0.43
CA VAL A 33 -16.00 -12.38 0.30
C VAL A 33 -16.68 -13.18 1.41
N VAL A 34 -16.22 -14.42 1.66
CA VAL A 34 -16.78 -15.28 2.71
C VAL A 34 -16.60 -14.66 4.08
N GLU A 35 -15.39 -14.25 4.45
CA GLU A 35 -15.09 -13.65 5.75
C GLU A 35 -15.87 -12.35 5.97
N ASN A 36 -16.00 -11.52 4.93
CA ASN A 36 -16.83 -10.32 4.99
C ASN A 36 -18.31 -10.64 5.18
N ARG A 37 -18.82 -11.73 4.60
CA ARG A 37 -20.22 -12.16 4.78
C ARG A 37 -20.48 -12.75 6.16
N LEU A 38 -19.50 -13.45 6.74
CA LEU A 38 -19.65 -14.11 8.04
C LEU A 38 -19.50 -13.14 9.22
N GLY A 39 -18.57 -12.19 9.14
CA GLY A 39 -18.23 -11.33 10.27
C GLY A 39 -17.92 -9.87 9.90
N GLY A 40 -18.24 -9.44 8.69
CA GLY A 40 -17.91 -8.10 8.20
C GLY A 40 -16.42 -7.80 8.30
N ILE A 41 -16.07 -6.61 8.78
CA ILE A 41 -14.68 -6.17 8.96
C ILE A 41 -13.91 -7.05 9.97
N LEU A 42 -14.57 -7.52 11.03
CA LEU A 42 -13.96 -8.38 12.03
C LEU A 42 -13.67 -9.76 11.46
N GLY A 43 -14.59 -10.31 10.64
CA GLY A 43 -14.37 -11.55 9.90
C GLY A 43 -13.13 -11.47 9.02
N ILE A 44 -12.97 -10.39 8.25
CA ILE A 44 -11.75 -10.16 7.46
C ILE A 44 -10.52 -10.10 8.38
N ALA A 45 -10.54 -9.31 9.45
CA ALA A 45 -9.40 -9.21 10.36
C ALA A 45 -8.99 -10.58 10.96
N PHE A 46 -9.96 -11.38 11.41
CA PHE A 46 -9.72 -12.72 11.95
C PHE A 46 -9.29 -13.72 10.88
N GLY A 47 -9.82 -13.64 9.65
CA GLY A 47 -9.36 -14.43 8.51
C GLY A 47 -7.88 -14.19 8.19
N GLY A 48 -7.45 -12.93 8.23
CA GLY A 48 -6.04 -12.55 8.12
C GLY A 48 -5.18 -13.12 9.25
N LEU A 49 -5.62 -13.01 10.50
CA LEU A 49 -4.92 -13.62 11.65
C LEU A 49 -4.85 -15.15 11.53
N GLY A 50 -5.90 -15.80 11.02
CA GLY A 50 -5.94 -17.23 10.75
C GLY A 50 -4.89 -17.66 9.71
N LEU A 51 -4.69 -16.86 8.66
CA LEU A 51 -3.61 -17.07 7.68
C LEU A 51 -2.23 -16.99 8.34
N LEU A 52 -2.02 -16.05 9.27
CA LEU A 52 -0.76 -15.91 10.00
C LEU A 52 -0.45 -17.12 10.88
N VAL A 53 -1.47 -17.68 11.55
CA VAL A 53 -1.33 -18.89 12.37
C VAL A 53 -1.01 -20.11 11.51
N GLY A 54 -1.73 -20.30 10.40
CA GLY A 54 -1.48 -21.39 9.46
C GLY A 54 -0.10 -21.32 8.79
N ALA A 55 0.41 -20.09 8.57
CA ALA A 55 1.72 -19.86 7.98
C ALA A 55 2.90 -20.37 8.81
N ARG A 56 2.76 -20.43 10.14
CA ARG A 56 3.82 -20.94 11.03
C ARG A 56 4.12 -22.43 10.82
N GLY A 57 3.18 -23.19 10.27
CA GLY A 57 3.33 -24.63 9.99
C GLY A 57 3.46 -25.00 8.51
N ALA A 58 3.28 -24.05 7.59
CA ALA A 58 3.26 -24.32 6.15
C ALA A 58 4.67 -24.27 5.53
N ARG A 59 5.06 -25.33 4.79
CA ARG A 59 6.29 -25.38 3.97
C ARG A 59 6.13 -24.67 2.61
N GLY A 60 5.34 -23.59 2.56
CA GLY A 60 5.00 -22.88 1.32
C GLY A 60 5.82 -21.63 1.03
N PRO A 61 5.61 -20.95 -0.12
CA PRO A 61 6.29 -19.71 -0.44
C PRO A 61 5.76 -18.62 0.50
N ARG A 62 6.59 -18.27 1.48
CA ARG A 62 6.30 -17.22 2.47
C ARG A 62 5.81 -15.92 1.83
N ALA A 63 6.26 -15.61 0.61
CA ALA A 63 5.83 -14.44 -0.15
C ALA A 63 4.31 -14.40 -0.42
N LEU A 64 3.67 -15.52 -0.77
CA LEU A 64 2.22 -15.55 -1.03
C LEU A 64 1.40 -15.38 0.24
N VAL A 65 1.87 -15.94 1.36
CA VAL A 65 1.26 -15.72 2.66
C VAL A 65 1.36 -14.25 3.06
N VAL A 66 2.54 -13.64 2.94
CA VAL A 66 2.75 -12.22 3.24
C VAL A 66 1.86 -11.35 2.36
N LEU A 67 1.73 -11.70 1.08
CA LEU A 67 0.85 -11.00 0.16
C LEU A 67 -0.63 -11.13 0.57
N ALA A 68 -1.10 -12.33 0.92
CA ALA A 68 -2.46 -12.54 1.42
C ALA A 68 -2.71 -11.71 2.68
N LEU A 69 -1.80 -11.75 3.65
CA LEU A 69 -1.90 -10.96 4.88
C LEU A 69 -1.96 -9.45 4.59
N ALA A 70 -1.14 -8.96 3.67
CA ALA A 70 -1.18 -7.56 3.25
C ALA A 70 -2.53 -7.20 2.66
N ILE A 71 -3.12 -8.05 1.81
CA ILE A 71 -4.44 -7.83 1.22
C ILE A 71 -5.53 -7.73 2.30
N PHE A 72 -5.53 -8.67 3.24
CA PHE A 72 -6.48 -8.69 4.35
C PHE A 72 -6.33 -7.44 5.23
N ALA A 73 -5.10 -7.09 5.60
CA ALA A 73 -4.82 -5.89 6.39
C ALA A 73 -5.29 -4.63 5.67
N VAL A 74 -4.91 -4.46 4.40
CA VAL A 74 -5.28 -3.28 3.62
C VAL A 74 -6.78 -3.17 3.43
N ARG A 75 -7.49 -4.29 3.23
CA ARG A 75 -8.96 -4.28 3.14
C ARG A 75 -9.60 -3.80 4.44
N VAL A 76 -9.12 -4.26 5.61
CA VAL A 76 -9.58 -3.79 6.93
C VAL A 76 -9.30 -2.29 7.08
N TRP A 77 -8.08 -1.86 6.79
CA TRP A 77 -7.71 -0.45 6.88
C TRP A 77 -8.53 0.45 5.94
N LEU A 78 -8.76 0.02 4.70
CA LEU A 78 -9.62 0.75 3.76
C LEU A 78 -11.06 0.84 4.27
N GLN A 79 -11.59 -0.21 4.89
CA GLN A 79 -12.91 -0.16 5.49
C GLN A 79 -12.98 0.82 6.66
N LEU A 80 -11.98 0.80 7.56
CA LEU A 80 -11.87 1.78 8.65
C LEU A 80 -11.75 3.22 8.14
N PHE A 81 -11.04 3.42 7.02
CA PHE A 81 -10.97 4.70 6.35
C PHE A 81 -12.35 5.16 5.88
N LEU A 82 -13.11 4.29 5.21
CA LEU A 82 -14.48 4.62 4.76
C LEU A 82 -15.40 4.96 5.94
N ASP A 83 -15.30 4.20 7.04
CA ASP A 83 -16.07 4.47 8.27
C ASP A 83 -15.72 5.82 8.88
N ARG A 84 -14.44 6.15 9.00
CA ARG A 84 -13.97 7.42 9.57
C ARG A 84 -14.30 8.63 8.70
N THR A 85 -14.55 8.40 7.42
CA THR A 85 -14.83 9.46 6.44
C THR A 85 -16.30 9.53 6.06
N ASN A 86 -17.14 8.71 6.73
CA ASN A 86 -18.57 8.57 6.45
C ASN A 86 -18.88 8.19 4.99
N LEU A 87 -17.92 7.54 4.32
CA LEU A 87 -18.06 7.02 2.96
C LEU A 87 -18.60 5.59 2.93
N THR A 88 -18.85 4.94 4.07
CA THR A 88 -19.29 3.54 4.11
C THR A 88 -20.63 3.30 3.39
N GLY A 89 -21.56 4.26 3.49
CA GLY A 89 -22.88 4.16 2.85
C GLY A 89 -22.89 4.49 1.36
N TYR A 90 -21.98 5.36 0.92
CA TYR A 90 -21.92 5.85 -0.46
C TYR A 90 -20.89 5.08 -1.31
N GLY A 91 -19.89 4.49 -0.66
CA GLY A 91 -18.73 3.92 -1.32
C GLY A 91 -17.81 5.00 -1.92
N ILE A 92 -16.85 4.54 -2.72
CA ILE A 92 -16.02 5.42 -3.56
C ILE A 92 -16.54 5.26 -4.99
N ASP A 93 -17.12 6.32 -5.54
CA ASP A 93 -17.59 6.31 -6.92
C ASP A 93 -16.42 6.47 -7.89
N LEU A 94 -15.94 5.34 -8.44
CA LEU A 94 -14.85 5.33 -9.42
C LEU A 94 -15.24 5.93 -10.78
N THR A 95 -16.52 6.22 -11.03
CA THR A 95 -16.95 6.93 -12.24
C THR A 95 -16.69 8.43 -12.14
N HIS A 96 -16.54 8.96 -10.92
CA HIS A 96 -16.20 10.36 -10.70
C HIS A 96 -14.75 10.63 -11.16
N PRO A 97 -14.49 11.65 -12.00
CA PRO A 97 -13.15 11.89 -12.56
C PRO A 97 -12.02 12.01 -11.54
N TYR A 98 -12.26 12.66 -10.38
CA TYR A 98 -11.23 12.81 -9.35
C TYR A 98 -10.90 11.49 -8.65
N ALA A 99 -11.90 10.64 -8.39
CA ALA A 99 -11.68 9.31 -7.84
C ALA A 99 -10.90 8.42 -8.83
N TYR A 100 -11.25 8.49 -10.11
CA TYR A 100 -10.53 7.77 -11.16
C TYR A 100 -9.06 8.24 -11.30
N ILE A 101 -8.82 9.55 -11.26
CA ILE A 101 -7.45 10.10 -11.23
C ILE A 101 -6.70 9.64 -9.98
N GLY A 102 -7.36 9.62 -8.81
CA GLY A 102 -6.81 9.07 -7.58
C GLY A 102 -6.34 7.63 -7.76
N LEU A 103 -7.21 6.77 -8.30
CA LEU A 103 -6.91 5.37 -8.60
C LEU A 103 -5.67 5.22 -9.50
N ILE A 104 -5.63 5.92 -10.64
CA ILE A 104 -4.49 5.90 -11.56
C ILE A 104 -3.23 6.42 -10.87
N GLY A 105 -3.34 7.51 -10.10
CA GLY A 105 -2.24 8.10 -9.34
C GLY A 105 -1.63 7.10 -8.35
N GLY A 106 -2.46 6.33 -7.65
CA GLY A 106 -2.02 5.26 -6.75
C GLY A 106 -1.26 4.17 -7.48
N CYS A 107 -1.76 3.75 -8.64
CA CYS A 107 -1.08 2.78 -9.50
C CYS A 107 0.29 3.30 -9.97
N LEU A 108 0.33 4.52 -10.51
CA LEU A 108 1.56 5.15 -11.01
C LEU A 108 2.57 5.41 -9.90
N PHE A 109 2.12 5.75 -8.69
CA PHE A 109 2.99 5.98 -7.55
C PHE A 109 3.88 4.77 -7.24
N VAL A 110 3.29 3.56 -7.21
CA VAL A 110 4.05 2.32 -6.99
C VAL A 110 5.09 2.11 -8.09
N VAL A 111 4.71 2.33 -9.35
CA VAL A 111 5.61 2.18 -10.51
C VAL A 111 6.76 3.19 -10.43
N LEU A 112 6.48 4.45 -10.11
CA LEU A 112 7.49 5.50 -10.00
C LEU A 112 8.46 5.22 -8.86
N VAL A 113 7.96 4.85 -7.69
CA VAL A 113 8.80 4.46 -6.55
C VAL A 113 9.67 3.26 -6.94
N ALA A 114 9.11 2.32 -7.70
CA ALA A 114 9.87 1.17 -8.17
C ALA A 114 10.98 1.56 -9.16
N MET A 115 10.68 2.41 -10.14
CA MET A 115 11.68 2.91 -11.08
C MET A 115 12.78 3.70 -10.37
N MET A 116 12.43 4.54 -9.39
CA MET A 116 13.40 5.28 -8.58
C MET A 116 14.29 4.33 -7.78
N HIS A 117 13.71 3.34 -7.11
CA HIS A 117 14.50 2.38 -6.36
C HIS A 117 15.46 1.61 -7.28
N GLN A 118 15.00 1.15 -8.46
CA GLN A 118 15.85 0.48 -9.45
C GLN A 118 16.97 1.37 -9.98
N ARG A 119 16.68 2.63 -10.27
CA ARG A 119 17.67 3.54 -10.85
C ARG A 119 18.79 3.88 -9.88
N PHE A 120 18.50 3.91 -8.58
CA PHE A 120 19.42 4.38 -7.55
C PHE A 120 19.81 3.29 -6.52
N GLN A 121 19.71 2.01 -6.88
CA GLN A 121 19.94 0.85 -5.98
C GLN A 121 21.27 0.88 -5.20
N ALA A 122 22.30 1.54 -5.74
CA ALA A 122 23.61 1.64 -5.09
C ALA A 122 23.62 2.51 -3.83
N ARG A 123 22.59 3.33 -3.59
CA ARG A 123 22.59 4.32 -2.50
C ARG A 123 21.46 4.04 -1.51
N ARG A 124 21.81 3.53 -0.31
CA ARG A 124 20.85 3.33 0.81
C ARG A 124 20.03 4.59 1.14
N ILE A 125 20.56 5.77 0.81
CA ILE A 125 19.93 7.07 1.02
C ILE A 125 18.60 7.22 0.26
N VAL A 126 18.38 6.44 -0.81
CA VAL A 126 17.17 6.50 -1.65
C VAL A 126 15.93 5.96 -0.94
N LEU A 127 16.10 5.12 0.09
CA LEU A 127 14.98 4.62 0.89
C LEU A 127 14.31 5.73 1.71
N LEU A 128 15.06 6.77 2.10
CA LEU A 128 14.54 7.88 2.89
C LEU A 128 13.52 8.73 2.11
N PRO A 129 13.80 9.26 0.89
CA PRO A 129 12.82 9.99 0.11
C PRO A 129 11.66 9.11 -0.36
N ILE A 130 11.90 7.81 -0.61
CA ILE A 130 10.82 6.86 -0.93
C ILE A 130 9.85 6.69 0.26
N GLY A 131 10.38 6.46 1.47
CA GLY A 131 9.57 6.37 2.67
C GLY A 131 8.83 7.68 2.98
N TRP A 132 9.49 8.82 2.74
CA TRP A 132 8.86 10.13 2.90
C TRP A 132 7.73 10.35 1.89
N ALA A 133 7.92 9.97 0.63
CA ALA A 133 6.90 10.05 -0.39
C ALA A 133 5.68 9.17 -0.03
N ALA A 134 5.91 7.97 0.50
CA ALA A 134 4.83 7.09 0.95
C ALA A 134 4.02 7.67 2.12
N LEU A 135 4.64 8.52 2.95
CA LEU A 135 3.96 9.25 4.02
C LEU A 135 3.19 10.48 3.50
N VAL A 136 3.85 11.32 2.70
CA VAL A 136 3.36 12.66 2.35
C VAL A 136 2.39 12.65 1.17
N VAL A 137 2.62 11.81 0.16
CA VAL A 137 1.78 11.81 -1.05
C VAL A 137 0.31 11.48 -0.75
N PRO A 138 -0.03 10.46 0.07
CA PRO A 138 -1.42 10.21 0.46
C PRO A 138 -2.05 11.39 1.21
N LEU A 139 -1.29 12.06 2.08
CA LEU A 139 -1.77 13.23 2.82
C LEU A 139 -2.08 14.39 1.88
N LEU A 140 -1.18 14.68 0.93
CA LEU A 140 -1.39 15.71 -0.08
C LEU A 140 -2.56 15.38 -0.99
N ALA A 141 -2.71 14.11 -1.39
CA ALA A 141 -3.85 13.67 -2.20
C ALA A 141 -5.18 13.93 -1.47
N GLY A 142 -5.30 13.55 -0.19
CA GLY A 142 -6.50 13.82 0.60
C GLY A 142 -6.75 15.30 0.84
N PHE A 143 -5.69 16.06 1.12
CA PHE A 143 -5.78 17.49 1.41
C PHE A 143 -6.14 18.33 0.19
N LEU A 144 -5.57 18.02 -0.98
CA LEU A 144 -5.74 18.82 -2.21
C LEU A 144 -6.92 18.36 -3.06
N LEU A 145 -7.20 17.05 -3.13
CA LEU A 145 -8.15 16.51 -4.10
C LEU A 145 -9.53 16.17 -3.53
N HIS A 146 -9.64 16.01 -2.20
CA HIS A 146 -10.79 15.45 -1.44
C HIS A 146 -10.54 14.02 -0.92
N ILE A 147 -11.40 13.56 -0.02
CA ILE A 147 -11.27 12.29 0.70
C ILE A 147 -11.56 11.06 -0.20
N GLU A 148 -12.43 11.23 -1.19
CA GLU A 148 -12.80 10.21 -2.19
C GLU A 148 -11.61 9.82 -3.10
N PRO A 149 -10.90 10.78 -3.74
CA PRO A 149 -9.66 10.49 -4.47
C PRO A 149 -8.59 9.81 -3.64
N LEU A 150 -8.49 10.13 -2.34
CA LEU A 150 -7.56 9.46 -1.44
C LEU A 150 -7.93 7.99 -1.24
N GLY A 151 -9.21 7.69 -1.01
CA GLY A 151 -9.69 6.31 -0.94
C GLY A 151 -9.38 5.52 -2.22
N ALA A 152 -9.62 6.13 -3.38
CA ALA A 152 -9.31 5.54 -4.67
C ALA A 152 -7.80 5.36 -4.90
N PHE A 153 -6.98 6.32 -4.48
CA PHE A 153 -5.52 6.25 -4.53
C PHE A 153 -4.99 5.05 -3.72
N ILE A 154 -5.51 4.85 -2.52
CA ILE A 154 -5.17 3.69 -1.69
C ILE A 154 -5.55 2.38 -2.40
N ALA A 155 -6.74 2.33 -3.01
CA ALA A 155 -7.18 1.15 -3.75
C ALA A 155 -6.27 0.85 -4.94
N GLY A 156 -5.85 1.86 -5.70
CA GLY A 156 -4.95 1.72 -6.86
C GLY A 156 -3.55 1.25 -6.46
N LEU A 157 -3.00 1.84 -5.39
CA LEU A 157 -1.73 1.43 -4.80
C LEU A 157 -1.77 -0.05 -4.40
N THR A 158 -2.84 -0.46 -3.71
CA THR A 158 -3.05 -1.85 -3.29
C THR A 158 -3.16 -2.80 -4.47
N ALA A 159 -3.91 -2.42 -5.51
CA ALA A 159 -4.11 -3.23 -6.71
C ALA A 159 -2.78 -3.49 -7.43
N VAL A 160 -1.96 -2.46 -7.64
CA VAL A 160 -0.65 -2.64 -8.30
C VAL A 160 0.29 -3.47 -7.44
N CYS A 161 0.36 -3.24 -6.12
CA CYS A 161 1.19 -4.07 -5.25
C CYS A 161 0.76 -5.54 -5.24
N LEU A 162 -0.55 -5.81 -5.35
CA LEU A 162 -1.10 -7.16 -5.51
C LEU A 162 -0.67 -7.79 -6.83
N VAL A 163 -0.92 -7.12 -7.96
CA VAL A 163 -0.55 -7.65 -9.28
C VAL A 163 0.96 -7.88 -9.36
N TRP A 164 1.75 -6.93 -8.88
CA TRP A 164 3.22 -7.02 -8.92
C TRP A 164 3.77 -8.12 -8.01
N GLY A 165 3.15 -8.34 -6.84
CA GLY A 165 3.49 -9.44 -5.94
C GLY A 165 3.22 -10.81 -6.55
N LEU A 166 2.16 -10.95 -7.34
CA LEU A 166 1.79 -12.22 -8.00
C LEU A 166 2.64 -12.55 -9.22
N LEU A 167 2.99 -11.54 -10.02
CA LEU A 167 3.84 -11.70 -11.21
C LEU A 167 5.26 -12.19 -10.86
N ARG A 168 5.64 -12.20 -9.58
CA ARG A 168 6.99 -12.49 -9.09
C ARG A 168 7.14 -13.79 -8.31
N GLN A 169 6.36 -14.82 -8.62
CA GLN A 169 6.70 -16.20 -8.18
C GLN A 169 8.01 -16.74 -8.81
N ALA A 170 8.94 -15.88 -9.26
CA ALA A 170 10.22 -16.24 -9.87
C ALA A 170 11.38 -16.10 -8.86
N PRO A 171 12.46 -16.90 -8.96
CA PRO A 171 13.45 -17.10 -7.89
C PRO A 171 14.39 -15.92 -7.62
N GLU A 172 14.36 -14.87 -8.45
CA GLU A 172 15.31 -13.77 -8.29
C GLU A 172 14.85 -12.75 -7.24
N PRO A 173 15.73 -12.39 -6.27
CA PRO A 173 15.45 -11.44 -5.20
C PRO A 173 15.39 -10.03 -5.77
N ASN A 174 14.25 -9.69 -6.35
CA ASN A 174 14.08 -8.42 -6.98
C ASN A 174 13.45 -7.47 -5.94
N ARG A 175 14.34 -6.69 -5.31
CA ARG A 175 14.17 -5.83 -4.11
C ARG A 175 13.02 -4.82 -4.12
N LEU A 176 12.28 -4.72 -5.22
CA LEU A 176 11.09 -3.88 -5.36
C LEU A 176 9.86 -4.44 -4.65
N ALA A 177 9.65 -5.75 -4.71
CA ALA A 177 8.53 -6.38 -4.00
C ALA A 177 8.71 -6.26 -2.48
N ASP A 178 9.97 -6.29 -2.02
CA ASP A 178 10.35 -6.07 -0.63
C ASP A 178 9.99 -4.66 -0.13
N LEU A 179 9.87 -3.68 -1.04
CA LEU A 179 9.47 -2.31 -0.72
C LEU A 179 7.98 -2.05 -0.95
N ALA A 180 7.36 -2.69 -1.93
CA ALA A 180 5.95 -2.46 -2.29
C ALA A 180 4.99 -2.71 -1.10
N ALA A 181 5.18 -3.82 -0.39
CA ALA A 181 4.36 -4.16 0.78
C ALA A 181 4.52 -3.15 1.95
N PRO A 182 5.72 -2.82 2.43
CA PRO A 182 5.88 -1.81 3.48
C PRO A 182 5.45 -0.41 3.03
N LEU A 183 5.65 -0.02 1.77
CA LEU A 183 5.15 1.26 1.25
C LEU A 183 3.63 1.32 1.29
N THR A 184 2.97 0.26 0.84
CA THR A 184 1.50 0.13 0.93
C THR A 184 1.04 0.24 2.37
N GLY A 185 1.68 -0.51 3.28
CA GLY A 185 1.36 -0.47 4.71
C GLY A 185 1.50 0.94 5.30
N VAL A 186 2.60 1.63 5.01
CA VAL A 186 2.83 3.00 5.49
C VAL A 186 1.80 3.96 4.89
N SER A 187 1.58 3.95 3.58
CA SER A 187 0.65 4.87 2.92
C SER A 187 -0.79 4.66 3.40
N VAL A 188 -1.24 3.41 3.51
CA VAL A 188 -2.59 3.06 3.98
C VAL A 188 -2.76 3.46 5.45
N THR A 189 -1.82 3.10 6.33
CA THR A 189 -1.92 3.41 7.76
C THR A 189 -1.91 4.93 7.98
N THR A 190 -1.04 5.64 7.28
CA THR A 190 -0.94 7.11 7.35
C THR A 190 -2.25 7.76 6.92
N ALA A 191 -2.82 7.32 5.80
CA ALA A 191 -4.09 7.85 5.31
C ALA A 191 -5.24 7.59 6.30
N VAL A 192 -5.33 6.41 6.91
CA VAL A 192 -6.37 6.09 7.91
C VAL A 192 -6.23 6.91 9.19
N LEU A 193 -5.00 7.08 9.67
CA LEU A 193 -4.73 7.86 10.88
C LEU A 193 -5.00 9.34 10.66
N ALA A 194 -4.68 9.87 9.48
CA ALA A 194 -4.91 11.26 9.12
C ALA A 194 -6.34 11.55 8.66
N ALA A 195 -7.15 10.54 8.32
CA ALA A 195 -8.47 10.72 7.72
C ALA A 195 -9.40 11.66 8.49
N PRO A 196 -9.57 11.55 9.83
CA PRO A 196 -10.44 12.47 10.58
C PRO A 196 -9.97 13.92 10.47
N TRP A 197 -8.66 14.14 10.63
CA TRP A 197 -8.06 15.47 10.49
C TRP A 197 -8.19 16.02 9.06
N LEU A 198 -8.07 15.17 8.03
CA LEU A 198 -8.26 15.58 6.65
C LEU A 198 -9.69 16.04 6.39
N VAL A 199 -10.70 15.34 6.92
CA VAL A 199 -12.11 15.78 6.83
C VAL A 199 -12.27 17.17 7.45
N ASP A 200 -11.71 17.40 8.64
CA ASP A 200 -11.77 18.71 9.31
C ASP A 200 -11.06 19.81 8.49
N MET A 201 -9.89 19.49 7.91
CA MET A 201 -9.12 20.42 7.10
C MET A 201 -9.77 20.78 5.77
N ILE A 202 -10.46 19.85 5.11
CA ILE A 202 -11.23 20.13 3.89
C ILE A 202 -12.30 21.19 4.15
N ASN A 203 -12.90 21.13 5.34
CA ASN A 203 -13.94 22.06 5.79
C ASN A 203 -13.39 23.36 6.41
N ALA A 204 -12.08 23.44 6.65
CA ALA A 204 -11.47 24.60 7.26
C ALA A 204 -11.42 25.84 6.33
N SER A 205 -11.18 27.00 6.95
CA SER A 205 -11.00 28.27 6.22
C SER A 205 -9.82 28.18 5.24
N ARG A 206 -9.92 28.92 4.13
CA ARG A 206 -8.85 28.93 3.10
C ARG A 206 -7.49 29.37 3.66
N GLY A 207 -7.50 30.33 4.60
CA GLY A 207 -6.28 30.81 5.26
C GLY A 207 -5.59 29.74 6.10
N LEU A 208 -6.36 28.98 6.90
CA LEU A 208 -5.81 27.88 7.70
C LEU A 208 -5.24 26.78 6.79
N ARG A 209 -5.97 26.40 5.74
CA ARG A 209 -5.50 25.42 4.74
C ARG A 209 -4.20 25.86 4.08
N ALA A 210 -4.11 27.10 3.61
CA ALA A 210 -2.89 27.61 3.00
C ALA A 210 -1.70 27.59 3.97
N GLY A 211 -1.91 27.98 5.23
CA GLY A 211 -0.88 27.93 6.28
C GLY A 211 -0.38 26.51 6.55
N VAL A 212 -1.28 25.54 6.68
CA VAL A 212 -0.94 24.13 6.87
C VAL A 212 -0.17 23.57 5.66
N LEU A 213 -0.63 23.87 4.44
CA LEU A 213 0.04 23.43 3.22
C LEU A 213 1.48 23.98 3.14
N LEU A 214 1.65 25.28 3.44
CA LEU A 214 2.97 25.91 3.48
C LEU A 214 3.86 25.27 4.55
N ALA A 215 3.32 24.95 5.72
CA ALA A 215 4.08 24.28 6.78
C ALA A 215 4.53 22.87 6.36
N VAL A 216 3.63 22.07 5.76
CA VAL A 216 3.97 20.73 5.25
C VAL A 216 5.02 20.81 4.15
N LEU A 217 4.88 21.74 3.20
CA LEU A 217 5.87 21.97 2.15
C LEU A 217 7.22 22.42 2.73
N ALA A 218 7.22 23.34 3.69
CA ALA A 218 8.45 23.80 4.34
C ALA A 218 9.17 22.65 5.06
N VAL A 219 8.45 21.81 5.81
CA VAL A 219 9.02 20.62 6.45
C VAL A 219 9.56 19.64 5.42
N ALA A 220 8.83 19.39 4.32
CA ALA A 220 9.28 18.51 3.25
C ALA A 220 10.56 19.04 2.56
N ILE A 221 10.65 20.35 2.31
CA ILE A 221 11.84 21.00 1.75
C ILE A 221 13.02 20.88 2.72
N LEU A 222 12.84 21.22 4.00
CA LEU A 222 13.89 21.11 5.02
C LEU A 222 14.39 19.67 5.15
N PHE A 223 13.48 18.70 5.09
CA PHE A 223 13.82 17.29 5.11
C PHE A 223 14.60 16.87 3.86
N MET A 224 14.19 17.29 2.66
CA MET A 224 14.95 17.04 1.44
C MET A 224 16.35 17.66 1.49
N ILE A 225 16.49 18.89 1.98
CA ILE A 225 17.79 19.54 2.16
C ILE A 225 18.66 18.74 3.13
N ALA A 226 18.10 18.31 4.27
CA ALA A 226 18.82 17.48 5.24
C ALA A 226 19.25 16.13 4.65
N ALA A 227 18.38 15.48 3.87
CA ALA A 227 18.68 14.24 3.16
C ALA A 227 19.79 14.45 2.11
N MET A 228 19.74 15.55 1.36
CA MET A 228 20.73 15.90 0.35
C MET A 228 22.10 16.21 0.97
N LYS A 229 22.15 16.91 2.11
CA LYS A 229 23.41 17.17 2.83
C LYS A 229 24.10 15.91 3.33
N ARG A 230 23.36 14.81 3.53
CA ARG A 230 23.92 13.50 3.91
C ARG A 230 24.43 12.67 2.72
N LEU A 231 24.15 13.07 1.47
CA LEU A 231 24.66 12.39 0.27
C LEU A 231 26.20 12.45 0.10
N PRO A 232 26.88 13.61 0.24
CA PRO A 232 28.33 13.68 0.02
C PRO A 232 29.15 12.93 1.09
N ALA A 233 28.68 12.90 2.34
CA ALA A 233 29.38 12.19 3.43
C ALA A 233 29.39 10.66 3.28
N VAL A 234 28.45 10.09 2.52
CA VAL A 234 28.37 8.63 2.29
C VAL A 234 29.12 8.22 1.03
N ALA A 235 29.26 9.12 0.04
CA ALA A 235 30.04 8.84 -1.17
C ALA A 235 31.53 8.63 -0.87
N GLN A 236 32.07 9.30 0.16
CA GLN A 236 33.47 9.12 0.58
C GLN A 236 33.75 7.81 1.35
N ILE A 237 32.72 7.07 1.77
CA ILE A 237 32.88 5.83 2.55
C ILE A 237 32.85 4.58 1.64
N THR A 238 32.49 4.74 0.37
CA THR A 238 32.32 3.63 -0.59
C THR A 238 33.44 3.50 -1.63
N ASP A 239 34.46 4.36 -1.57
CA ASP A 239 35.61 4.34 -2.49
C ASP A 239 36.86 3.63 -1.88
N ASP A 240 36.73 3.04 -0.68
CA ASP A 240 37.71 2.11 -0.06
C ASP A 240 37.14 0.68 -0.02
#